data_AF-A0AAD0ZKJ6-F1
#
_entry.id   AF-A0AAD0ZKJ6-F1
#
_cell.length_a   1.000
_cell.length_b   1.000
_cell.length_c   1.000
_cell.angle_alpha   90.00
_cell.angle_beta   90.00
_cell.angle_gamma   90.00
#
_symmetry.space_group_name_H-M   'P 1'
#
loop_
_entity.id
_entity.type
_entity.pdbx_description
1 polymer ?
#
loop_
_entity_poly.entity_id
_entity_poly.type
_entity_poly.pdbx_seq_one_letter_code
_entity_poly.pdbx_strand_id
1 'polypeptide(L)'
;MAKSETALYFTNIIAIGPEQALLGGHLYLEGAEPSVTRVMMIDQDDWFHVYDIPEVVYSALQRAPLHGQQKGNYCFLGRAGLLREHPSGQSSTDTTLDIDNVYLMDLCEVDGELYACGTQNQVLRQSKGVWQRIDQGLYVPLVDEVTACLNGIDGFSRDDVYAVGDGGAIWHWDGKGWQASVAPTNLPLYCVHCAADGVVYIGGSGGILLRGSAQAGWTDIGDRDLCAEVLENMVEFAGKLYVTATDQLLEYDGMQLRETKVPLKGKKAYYAIDAKPDVLWVAGDECVLSFDGSTWRRHVCPEN
;
A
#
# COMPACT_ATOMS: atom_id res chain seq x y z
N MET A 1 -19.96 18.05 -0.89
CA MET A 1 -19.74 19.35 -0.24
C MET A 1 -18.32 19.78 -0.55
N ALA A 2 -18.01 21.07 -0.61
CA ALA A 2 -16.61 21.50 -0.64
C ALA A 2 -15.94 21.02 0.66
N LYS A 3 -14.77 20.37 0.58
CA LYS A 3 -14.00 19.92 1.75
C LYS A 3 -13.65 21.16 2.59
N SER A 4 -13.71 21.05 3.91
CA SER A 4 -13.24 22.15 4.77
C SER A 4 -11.73 22.35 4.52
N GLU A 5 -11.24 23.58 4.65
CA GLU A 5 -9.81 23.93 4.50
C GLU A 5 -8.88 23.24 5.53
N THR A 6 -9.41 22.37 6.40
CA THR A 6 -8.64 21.66 7.41
C THR A 6 -8.99 20.17 7.51
N ALA A 7 -9.75 19.63 6.55
CA ALA A 7 -10.15 18.23 6.60
C ALA A 7 -8.94 17.31 6.45
N LEU A 8 -8.76 16.40 7.41
CA LEU A 8 -7.80 15.33 7.31
C LEU A 8 -8.34 14.25 6.36
N TYR A 9 -7.54 13.81 5.40
CA TYR A 9 -7.89 12.66 4.55
C TYR A 9 -6.83 11.59 4.69
N PHE A 10 -7.25 10.39 5.09
CA PHE A 10 -6.36 9.27 5.37
C PHE A 10 -6.03 8.52 4.09
N THR A 11 -4.74 8.37 3.83
CA THR A 11 -4.16 7.73 2.65
C THR A 11 -3.39 6.47 3.00
N ASN A 12 -3.14 6.21 4.29
CA ASN A 12 -2.51 4.99 4.78
C ASN A 12 -3.26 4.45 6.00
N ILE A 13 -3.27 3.14 6.16
CA ILE A 13 -3.82 2.46 7.34
C ILE A 13 -2.94 1.28 7.72
N ILE A 14 -2.70 1.10 9.01
CA ILE A 14 -2.07 -0.09 9.59
C ILE A 14 -3.05 -0.63 10.62
N ALA A 15 -3.59 -1.82 10.35
CA ALA A 15 -4.41 -2.55 11.29
C ALA A 15 -3.52 -3.01 12.47
N ILE A 16 -3.98 -2.83 13.70
CA ILE A 16 -3.31 -3.36 14.90
C ILE A 16 -4.16 -4.47 15.51
N GLY A 17 -5.47 -4.27 15.54
CA GLY A 17 -6.46 -5.25 15.99
C GLY A 17 -7.89 -4.74 15.77
N PRO A 18 -8.91 -5.45 16.28
CA PRO A 18 -10.32 -5.13 16.00
C PRO A 18 -10.76 -3.70 16.35
N GLU A 19 -10.16 -3.12 17.39
CA GLU A 19 -10.51 -1.80 17.89
C GLU A 19 -9.35 -0.80 17.74
N GLN A 20 -8.25 -1.21 17.09
CA GLN A 20 -7.02 -0.42 17.02
C GLN A 20 -6.44 -0.36 15.60
N ALA A 21 -6.15 0.84 15.13
CA ALA A 21 -5.44 1.08 13.89
C ALA A 21 -4.63 2.38 13.97
N LEU A 22 -3.55 2.45 13.19
CA LEU A 22 -2.82 3.68 12.89
C LEU A 22 -3.18 4.15 11.49
N LEU A 23 -3.32 5.46 11.32
CA LEU A 23 -3.68 6.06 10.06
C LEU A 23 -2.75 7.21 9.73
N GLY A 24 -2.26 7.24 8.49
CA GLY A 24 -1.54 8.38 7.93
C GLY A 24 -2.51 9.20 7.08
N GLY A 25 -2.60 10.50 7.33
CA GLY A 25 -3.43 11.39 6.53
C GLY A 25 -2.78 12.73 6.25
N HIS A 26 -3.18 13.37 5.18
CA HIS A 26 -2.71 14.70 4.83
C HIS A 26 -3.76 15.74 5.19
N LEU A 27 -3.31 16.88 5.71
CA LEU A 27 -4.18 18.03 5.90
C LEU A 27 -4.43 18.65 4.53
N TYR A 28 -5.68 18.64 4.09
CA TYR A 28 -6.07 19.35 2.89
C TYR A 28 -6.03 20.85 3.17
N LEU A 29 -5.24 21.59 2.39
CA LEU A 29 -5.24 23.04 2.35
C LEU A 29 -5.45 23.46 0.89
N GLU A 30 -6.51 24.23 0.62
CA GLU A 30 -6.82 24.64 -0.75
C GLU A 30 -5.63 25.43 -1.35
N GLY A 31 -5.17 24.99 -2.53
CA GLY A 31 -4.05 25.64 -3.23
C GLY A 31 -2.65 25.30 -2.71
N ALA A 32 -2.49 24.38 -1.77
CA ALA A 32 -1.19 23.91 -1.30
C ALA A 32 -1.04 22.39 -1.51
N GLU A 33 0.10 21.97 -2.05
CA GLU A 33 0.45 20.55 -2.01
C GLU A 33 0.75 20.14 -0.56
N PRO A 34 0.28 18.95 -0.14
CA PRO A 34 0.63 18.44 1.18
C PRO A 34 2.14 18.23 1.26
N SER A 35 2.71 18.59 2.39
CA SER A 35 4.13 18.40 2.70
C SER A 35 4.35 17.64 4.01
N VAL A 36 3.28 17.37 4.74
CA VAL A 36 3.28 16.72 6.05
C VAL A 36 2.21 15.65 6.07
N THR A 37 2.52 14.53 6.71
CA THR A 37 1.56 13.48 7.03
C THR A 37 1.32 13.47 8.53
N ARG A 38 0.06 13.64 8.92
CA ARG A 38 -0.38 13.48 10.31
C ARG A 38 -0.66 12.02 10.57
N VAL A 39 -0.03 11.47 11.60
CA VAL A 39 -0.31 10.11 12.07
C VAL A 39 -1.29 10.16 13.23
N MET A 40 -2.44 9.52 13.03
CA MET A 40 -3.49 9.36 14.03
C MET A 40 -3.57 7.90 14.46
N MET A 41 -3.99 7.67 15.70
CA MET A 41 -4.36 6.35 16.20
C MET A 41 -5.84 6.36 16.58
N ILE A 42 -6.54 5.29 16.25
CA ILE A 42 -7.83 4.96 16.86
C ILE A 42 -7.61 3.81 17.85
N ASP A 43 -8.18 3.93 19.05
CA ASP A 43 -8.27 2.86 20.05
C ASP A 43 -9.64 2.92 20.71
N GLN A 44 -10.47 1.89 20.50
CA GLN A 44 -11.84 1.81 21.05
C GLN A 44 -12.70 3.05 20.73
N ASP A 45 -12.62 3.54 19.49
CA ASP A 45 -13.24 4.78 18.97
C ASP A 45 -12.67 6.10 19.50
N ASP A 46 -11.73 6.09 20.44
CA ASP A 46 -10.99 7.29 20.83
C ASP A 46 -9.87 7.57 19.81
N TRP A 47 -9.76 8.83 19.40
CA TRP A 47 -8.78 9.29 18.43
C TRP A 47 -7.64 10.05 19.10
N PHE A 48 -6.42 9.74 18.69
CA PHE A 48 -5.20 10.33 19.23
C PHE A 48 -4.32 10.82 18.08
N HIS A 49 -3.88 12.08 18.17
CA HIS A 49 -2.74 12.53 17.38
C HIS A 49 -1.46 11.91 17.96
N VAL A 50 -0.72 11.17 17.14
CA VAL A 50 0.50 10.48 17.57
C VAL A 50 1.71 11.39 17.31
N TYR A 51 1.89 11.81 16.05
CA TYR A 51 2.93 12.74 15.60
C TYR A 51 2.69 13.15 14.14
N ASP A 52 3.51 14.09 13.66
CA ASP A 52 3.57 14.47 12.25
C ASP A 52 4.90 13.99 11.63
N ILE A 53 4.84 13.55 10.38
CA ILE A 53 5.99 13.19 9.53
C ILE A 53 6.19 14.34 8.54
N PRO A 54 7.40 14.94 8.44
CA PRO A 54 7.68 16.08 7.59
C PRO A 54 7.80 15.71 6.09
N GLU A 55 7.05 14.69 5.65
CA GLU A 55 6.92 14.26 4.28
C GLU A 55 5.50 13.72 4.02
N VAL A 56 5.12 13.69 2.75
CA VAL A 56 3.98 12.90 2.28
C VAL A 56 4.38 11.43 2.34
N VAL A 57 3.66 10.64 3.13
CA VAL A 57 3.83 9.18 3.20
C VAL A 57 3.07 8.53 2.06
N TYR A 58 3.72 7.61 1.36
CA TYR A 58 3.08 6.81 0.30
C TYR A 58 2.79 5.37 0.73
N SER A 59 3.59 4.79 1.64
CA SER A 59 3.32 3.43 2.13
C SER A 59 3.59 3.31 3.62
N ALA A 60 2.83 2.43 4.27
CA ALA A 60 2.92 2.18 5.69
C ALA A 60 2.56 0.72 6.00
N LEU A 61 3.28 0.09 6.93
CA LEU A 61 3.05 -1.30 7.32
C LEU A 61 3.38 -1.56 8.78
N GLN A 62 2.84 -2.65 9.34
CA GLN A 62 3.32 -3.22 10.59
C GLN A 62 4.33 -4.33 10.30
N ARG A 63 5.53 -4.22 10.88
CA ARG A 63 6.52 -5.27 10.83
C ARG A 63 6.23 -6.37 11.84
N ALA A 64 6.63 -7.58 11.48
CA ALA A 64 6.79 -8.66 12.44
C ALA A 64 7.74 -8.21 13.57
N PRO A 65 7.47 -8.59 14.84
CA PRO A 65 8.35 -8.25 15.93
C PRO A 65 9.77 -8.79 15.68
N LEU A 66 10.79 -7.93 15.78
CA LEU A 66 12.19 -8.36 15.72
C LEU A 66 12.47 -9.36 16.84
N HIS A 67 13.34 -10.36 16.61
CA HIS A 67 13.67 -11.39 17.60
C HIS A 67 13.92 -10.82 19.00
N GLY A 68 13.06 -11.18 19.96
CA GLY A 68 13.13 -10.73 21.36
C GLY A 68 12.28 -9.50 21.71
N GLN A 69 11.65 -8.86 20.73
CA GLN A 69 10.64 -7.82 20.96
C GLN A 69 9.23 -8.45 20.93
N GLN A 70 8.38 -8.10 21.90
CA GLN A 70 6.98 -8.54 21.93
C GLN A 70 6.01 -7.53 21.29
N LYS A 71 6.51 -6.35 20.92
CA LYS A 71 5.69 -5.22 20.48
C LYS A 71 5.87 -4.99 18.99
N GLY A 72 4.79 -4.63 18.30
CA GLY A 72 4.82 -4.32 16.88
C GLY A 72 5.71 -3.11 16.58
N ASN A 73 6.29 -3.08 15.39
CA ASN A 73 7.04 -1.94 14.87
C ASN A 73 6.33 -1.42 13.63
N TYR A 74 5.94 -0.15 13.65
CA TYR A 74 5.18 0.48 12.56
C TYR A 74 6.12 1.28 11.67
N CYS A 75 6.05 1.07 10.37
CA CYS A 75 6.86 1.76 9.39
C CYS A 75 6.01 2.70 8.55
N PHE A 76 6.52 3.92 8.32
CA PHE A 76 5.94 4.89 7.41
C PHE A 76 7.03 5.37 6.46
N LEU A 77 6.80 5.20 5.16
CA LEU A 77 7.73 5.60 4.10
C LEU A 77 7.26 6.91 3.46
N GLY A 78 8.01 7.97 3.74
CA GLY A 78 7.91 9.25 3.06
C GLY A 78 8.40 9.16 1.62
N ARG A 79 7.76 9.92 0.72
CA ARG A 79 8.06 9.90 -0.71
C ARG A 79 9.50 10.25 -1.03
N ALA A 80 10.18 11.08 -0.23
CA ALA A 80 11.56 11.50 -0.47
C ALA A 80 12.59 10.68 0.30
N GLY A 81 12.19 9.49 0.78
CA GLY A 81 13.09 8.53 1.41
C GLY A 81 13.17 8.62 2.93
N LEU A 82 12.36 9.47 3.59
CA LEU A 82 12.25 9.43 5.04
C LEU A 82 11.48 8.18 5.49
N LEU A 83 12.17 7.20 6.03
CA LEU A 83 11.57 6.05 6.70
C LEU A 83 11.49 6.31 8.19
N ARG A 84 10.27 6.38 8.74
CA ARG A 84 10.03 6.39 10.18
C ARG A 84 9.67 5.00 10.67
N GLU A 85 10.43 4.49 11.63
CA GLU A 85 10.13 3.27 12.38
C GLU A 85 9.65 3.63 13.79
N HIS A 86 8.51 3.11 14.21
CA HIS A 86 7.91 3.36 15.51
C HIS A 86 7.62 2.04 16.22
N PRO A 87 8.54 1.56 17.07
CA PRO A 87 8.28 0.43 17.94
C PRO A 87 7.22 0.80 18.97
N SER A 88 6.18 -0.02 19.12
CA SER A 88 5.05 0.26 20.01
C SER A 88 5.53 0.53 21.45
N GLY A 89 5.07 1.64 22.01
CA GLY A 89 5.43 2.11 23.35
C GLY A 89 6.88 2.57 23.51
N GLN A 90 7.56 2.89 22.41
CA GLN A 90 8.91 3.48 22.39
C GLN A 90 8.92 4.70 21.47
N SER A 91 9.97 5.50 21.52
CA SER A 91 10.16 6.61 20.58
C SER A 91 10.42 6.10 19.17
N SER A 92 9.96 6.83 18.17
CA SER A 92 10.26 6.56 16.77
C SER A 92 11.69 6.94 16.41
N THR A 93 12.20 6.32 15.35
CA THR A 93 13.49 6.62 14.72
C THR A 93 13.30 6.89 13.24
N ASP A 94 14.03 7.87 12.73
CA ASP A 94 13.99 8.27 11.32
C ASP A 94 15.29 7.86 10.63
N THR A 95 15.16 7.23 9.46
CA THR A 95 16.27 6.92 8.55
C THR A 95 15.99 7.58 7.21
N THR A 96 16.94 8.35 6.70
CA THR A 96 16.87 8.87 5.33
C THR A 96 17.53 7.87 4.39
N LEU A 97 16.76 7.37 3.43
CA LEU A 97 17.22 6.48 2.38
C LEU A 97 18.00 7.28 1.34
N ASP A 98 19.15 6.76 0.94
CA ASP A 98 19.98 7.34 -0.11
C ASP A 98 19.37 6.99 -1.48
N ILE A 99 18.58 7.92 -2.02
CA ILE A 99 17.87 7.78 -3.29
C ILE A 99 18.29 8.90 -4.25
N ASP A 100 18.47 8.56 -5.52
CA ASP A 100 18.80 9.53 -6.56
C ASP A 100 17.55 10.35 -6.89
N ASN A 101 17.44 11.58 -6.37
CA ASN A 101 16.56 12.69 -6.77
C ASN A 101 15.08 12.42 -7.18
N VAL A 102 14.45 11.34 -6.72
CA VAL A 102 13.05 11.04 -7.08
C VAL A 102 12.31 10.36 -5.92
N TYR A 103 11.09 9.83 -6.14
CA TYR A 103 10.18 9.35 -5.11
C TYR A 103 10.20 7.82 -4.92
N LEU A 104 10.07 7.39 -3.67
CA LEU A 104 9.68 6.02 -3.32
C LEU A 104 8.16 5.93 -3.19
N MET A 105 7.58 4.85 -3.71
CA MET A 105 6.14 4.66 -3.85
C MET A 105 5.58 3.65 -2.87
N ASP A 106 6.29 2.53 -2.66
CA ASP A 106 5.77 1.43 -1.86
C ASP A 106 6.83 0.78 -0.98
N LEU A 107 6.35 0.12 0.07
CA LEU A 107 7.12 -0.55 1.12
C LEU A 107 6.45 -1.89 1.45
N CYS A 108 7.21 -2.97 1.47
CA CYS A 108 6.75 -4.25 1.99
C CYS A 108 7.78 -4.90 2.93
N GLU A 109 7.33 -5.90 3.70
CA GLU A 109 8.20 -6.77 4.48
C GLU A 109 8.13 -8.20 3.93
N VAL A 110 9.29 -8.75 3.56
CA VAL A 110 9.43 -10.11 3.05
C VAL A 110 10.57 -10.80 3.80
N ASP A 111 10.31 -11.94 4.44
CA ASP A 111 11.28 -12.68 5.27
C ASP A 111 11.97 -11.83 6.36
N GLY A 112 11.27 -10.82 6.90
CA GLY A 112 11.79 -9.90 7.92
C GLY A 112 12.73 -8.82 7.39
N GLU A 113 12.92 -8.75 6.07
CA GLU A 113 13.63 -7.69 5.36
C GLU A 113 12.60 -6.71 4.77
N LEU A 114 12.93 -5.42 4.80
CA LEU A 114 12.10 -4.41 4.14
C LEU A 114 12.54 -4.22 2.70
N TYR A 115 11.57 -4.01 1.81
CA TYR A 115 11.80 -3.66 0.43
C TYR A 115 11.05 -2.37 0.11
N ALA A 116 11.67 -1.49 -0.67
CA ALA A 116 11.04 -0.27 -1.15
C ALA A 116 11.27 -0.13 -2.64
N CYS A 117 10.26 0.32 -3.39
CA CYS A 117 10.39 0.61 -4.82
C CYS A 117 9.94 2.03 -5.14
N GLY A 118 10.29 2.51 -6.33
CA GLY A 118 9.77 3.78 -6.79
C GLY A 118 10.20 4.15 -8.20
N THR A 119 10.21 5.46 -8.40
CA THR A 119 10.66 6.12 -9.62
C THR A 119 12.09 5.75 -10.01
N GLN A 120 12.41 5.94 -11.30
CA GLN A 120 13.59 5.39 -11.96
C GLN A 120 13.69 3.85 -11.91
N ASN A 121 12.57 3.16 -11.66
CA ASN A 121 12.52 1.74 -11.33
C ASN A 121 13.50 1.33 -10.22
N GLN A 122 13.74 2.23 -9.26
CA GLN A 122 14.63 1.91 -8.17
C GLN A 122 14.00 0.88 -7.23
N VAL A 123 14.84 0.00 -6.69
CA VAL A 123 14.46 -0.98 -5.68
C VAL A 123 15.55 -1.07 -4.64
N LEU A 124 15.17 -0.84 -3.38
CA LEU A 124 16.04 -0.93 -2.23
C LEU A 124 15.59 -2.09 -1.34
N ARG A 125 16.56 -2.71 -0.67
CA ARG A 125 16.33 -3.75 0.33
C ARG A 125 17.09 -3.42 1.61
N GLN A 126 16.41 -3.56 2.74
CA GLN A 126 17.00 -3.51 4.07
C GLN A 126 17.36 -4.92 4.51
N SER A 127 18.65 -5.17 4.71
CA SER A 127 19.13 -6.38 5.37
C SER A 127 19.91 -5.99 6.62
N LYS A 128 19.46 -6.44 7.79
CA LYS A 128 20.13 -6.23 9.08
C LYS A 128 20.39 -4.74 9.39
N GLY A 129 19.42 -3.89 9.07
CA GLY A 129 19.50 -2.44 9.33
C GLY A 129 20.25 -1.66 8.26
N VAL A 130 20.79 -2.31 7.23
CA VAL A 130 21.51 -1.65 6.15
C VAL A 130 20.68 -1.70 4.87
N TRP A 131 20.40 -0.52 4.32
CA TRP A 131 19.74 -0.37 3.03
C TRP A 131 20.75 -0.46 1.89
N GLN A 132 20.37 -1.20 0.86
CA GLN A 132 21.17 -1.35 -0.35
C GLN A 132 20.25 -1.41 -1.57
N ARG A 133 20.72 -0.87 -2.70
CA ARG A 133 20.02 -1.01 -3.98
C ARG A 133 20.19 -2.42 -4.52
N ILE A 134 19.11 -2.96 -5.06
CA ILE A 134 19.06 -4.28 -5.70
C ILE A 134 18.49 -4.20 -7.12
N ASP A 135 18.46 -3.01 -7.71
CA ASP A 135 17.81 -2.66 -8.99
C ASP A 135 18.75 -2.77 -10.20
N GLN A 136 19.82 -3.56 -10.10
CA GLN A 136 20.68 -3.83 -11.25
C GLN A 136 19.87 -4.44 -12.40
N GLY A 137 19.89 -3.78 -13.55
CA GLY A 137 19.12 -4.18 -14.75
C GLY A 137 17.71 -3.60 -14.83
N LEU A 138 17.20 -2.99 -13.75
CA LEU A 138 15.93 -2.25 -13.72
C LEU A 138 16.11 -0.75 -13.84
N TYR A 139 17.12 -0.22 -13.14
CA TYR A 139 17.29 1.21 -12.93
C TYR A 139 17.39 1.99 -14.24
N VAL A 140 16.59 3.05 -14.34
CA VAL A 140 16.59 3.98 -15.48
C VAL A 140 17.08 5.35 -14.99
N PRO A 141 18.32 5.76 -15.34
CA PRO A 141 18.82 7.08 -14.98
C PRO A 141 17.91 8.21 -15.48
N LEU A 142 17.90 9.33 -14.76
CA LEU A 142 17.17 10.52 -15.19
C LEU A 142 17.90 11.13 -16.39
N VAL A 143 17.33 10.97 -17.60
CA VAL A 143 17.87 11.55 -18.84
C VAL A 143 16.97 12.69 -19.36
N ASP A 144 15.69 12.74 -18.97
CA ASP A 144 14.70 13.79 -19.25
C ASP A 144 13.64 13.92 -18.13
N GLU A 145 12.47 14.51 -18.40
CA GLU A 145 11.38 14.69 -17.41
C GLU A 145 10.55 13.41 -17.15
N VAL A 146 10.67 12.37 -17.98
CA VAL A 146 9.87 11.14 -17.84
C VAL A 146 10.70 10.08 -17.13
N THR A 147 10.36 9.79 -15.88
CA THR A 147 10.96 8.68 -15.14
C THR A 147 10.04 7.47 -15.16
N ALA A 148 10.58 6.29 -15.46
CA ALA A 148 9.84 5.04 -15.25
C ALA A 148 9.59 4.84 -13.76
N CYS A 149 8.41 4.36 -13.36
CA CYS A 149 8.07 4.15 -11.96
C CYS A 149 7.66 2.71 -11.69
N LEU A 150 8.15 2.15 -10.58
CA LEU A 150 7.58 0.98 -9.91
C LEU A 150 6.70 1.48 -8.77
N ASN A 151 5.39 1.22 -8.89
CA ASN A 151 4.36 1.74 -8.02
C ASN A 151 4.01 0.80 -6.86
N GLY A 152 4.27 -0.50 -7.01
CA GLY A 152 3.99 -1.50 -5.96
C GLY A 152 5.05 -2.59 -5.90
N ILE A 153 5.31 -3.10 -4.69
CA ILE A 153 6.25 -4.19 -4.43
C ILE A 153 5.73 -5.15 -3.36
N ASP A 154 5.83 -6.45 -3.63
CA ASP A 154 5.50 -7.50 -2.66
C ASP A 154 6.24 -8.80 -2.98
N GLY A 155 6.28 -9.77 -2.07
CA GLY A 155 6.99 -11.02 -2.31
C GLY A 155 6.61 -12.17 -1.38
N PHE A 156 6.91 -13.39 -1.84
CA PHE A 156 6.75 -14.61 -1.04
C PHE A 156 7.97 -14.89 -0.17
N SER A 157 9.15 -14.51 -0.64
CA SER A 157 10.43 -14.71 0.05
C SER A 157 11.48 -13.76 -0.50
N ARG A 158 12.63 -13.67 0.17
CA ARG A 158 13.79 -12.88 -0.31
C ARG A 158 14.32 -13.24 -1.70
N ASP A 159 13.95 -14.42 -2.20
CA ASP A 159 14.35 -14.94 -3.51
C ASP A 159 13.13 -15.03 -4.47
N ASP A 160 11.99 -14.42 -4.11
CA ASP A 160 10.75 -14.41 -4.89
C ASP A 160 9.95 -13.13 -4.58
N VAL A 161 10.33 -12.04 -5.26
CA VAL A 161 9.76 -10.68 -5.08
C VAL A 161 9.27 -10.14 -6.42
N TYR A 162 8.13 -9.47 -6.42
CA TYR A 162 7.50 -8.85 -7.57
C TYR A 162 7.46 -7.34 -7.41
N ALA A 163 7.74 -6.62 -8.49
CA ALA A 163 7.54 -5.17 -8.56
C ALA A 163 6.76 -4.82 -9.82
N VAL A 164 5.80 -3.90 -9.71
CA VAL A 164 4.89 -3.52 -10.78
C VAL A 164 4.86 -2.03 -10.97
N GLY A 165 4.53 -1.55 -12.17
CA GLY A 165 4.60 -0.12 -12.43
C GLY A 165 4.04 0.35 -13.77
N ASP A 166 4.57 1.48 -14.21
CA ASP A 166 4.10 2.19 -15.39
C ASP A 166 4.29 1.38 -16.68
N GLY A 167 3.43 1.64 -17.66
CA GLY A 167 3.51 0.97 -18.96
C GLY A 167 3.22 -0.54 -18.93
N GLY A 168 2.56 -1.03 -17.86
CA GLY A 168 2.34 -2.45 -17.65
C GLY A 168 3.58 -3.21 -17.19
N ALA A 169 4.55 -2.52 -16.56
CA ALA A 169 5.77 -3.15 -16.07
C ALA A 169 5.45 -4.19 -14.98
N ILE A 170 5.94 -5.41 -15.18
CA ILE A 170 5.95 -6.48 -14.18
C ILE A 170 7.36 -7.06 -14.16
N TRP A 171 7.99 -7.02 -12.99
CA TRP A 171 9.33 -7.53 -12.76
C TRP A 171 9.32 -8.55 -11.64
N HIS A 172 10.14 -9.60 -11.79
CA HIS A 172 10.29 -10.68 -10.83
C HIS A 172 11.76 -10.86 -10.44
N TRP A 173 12.03 -10.83 -9.15
CA TRP A 173 13.33 -11.13 -8.56
C TRP A 173 13.37 -12.59 -8.15
N ASP A 174 14.34 -13.33 -8.69
CA ASP A 174 14.51 -14.78 -8.49
C ASP A 174 15.61 -15.14 -7.47
N GLY A 175 16.03 -14.17 -6.64
CA GLY A 175 17.17 -14.31 -5.73
C GLY A 175 18.53 -13.98 -6.35
N LYS A 176 18.61 -13.82 -7.68
CA LYS A 176 19.85 -13.52 -8.41
C LYS A 176 19.76 -12.25 -9.24
N GLY A 177 18.61 -12.00 -9.86
CA GLY A 177 18.40 -10.86 -10.74
C GLY A 177 16.93 -10.60 -11.02
N TRP A 178 16.64 -9.39 -11.48
CA TRP A 178 15.30 -9.04 -11.95
C TRP A 178 15.08 -9.53 -13.38
N GLN A 179 13.91 -10.12 -13.61
CA GLN A 179 13.45 -10.60 -14.91
C GLN A 179 12.12 -9.93 -15.25
N ALA A 180 12.00 -9.40 -16.48
CA ALA A 180 10.76 -8.83 -16.97
C ALA A 180 9.76 -9.95 -17.27
N SER A 181 8.50 -9.77 -16.86
CA SER A 181 7.39 -10.61 -17.28
C SER A 181 6.46 -9.83 -18.20
N VAL A 182 5.95 -10.49 -19.24
CA VAL A 182 5.04 -9.86 -20.20
C VAL A 182 3.64 -9.71 -19.60
N ALA A 183 3.19 -8.48 -19.40
CA ALA A 183 1.82 -8.18 -19.00
C ALA A 183 0.86 -8.23 -20.21
N PRO A 184 -0.43 -8.59 -20.01
CA PRO A 184 -1.46 -8.52 -21.05
C PRO A 184 -2.02 -7.09 -21.24
N THR A 185 -1.30 -6.07 -20.74
CA THR A 185 -1.70 -4.66 -20.77
C THR A 185 -0.46 -3.76 -20.83
N ASN A 186 -0.67 -2.51 -21.25
CA ASN A 186 0.31 -1.43 -21.17
C ASN A 186 -0.16 -0.29 -20.24
N LEU A 187 -1.26 -0.47 -19.52
CA LEU A 187 -1.74 0.49 -18.53
C LEU A 187 -0.87 0.46 -17.27
N PRO A 188 -0.76 1.58 -16.53
CA PRO A 188 -0.08 1.61 -15.25
C PRO A 188 -0.66 0.58 -14.26
N LEU A 189 0.24 -0.10 -13.56
CA LEU A 189 -0.05 -1.01 -12.46
C LEU A 189 0.38 -0.32 -11.16
N TYR A 190 -0.44 -0.41 -10.12
CA TYR A 190 -0.26 0.36 -8.88
C TYR A 190 0.00 -0.50 -7.65
N CYS A 191 -0.56 -1.70 -7.59
CA CYS A 191 -0.42 -2.58 -6.44
C CYS A 191 -0.19 -4.02 -6.86
N VAL A 192 0.53 -4.75 -6.02
CA VAL A 192 0.79 -6.19 -6.14
C VAL A 192 0.60 -6.84 -4.78
N HIS A 193 0.00 -8.03 -4.76
CA HIS A 193 -0.20 -8.83 -3.55
C HIS A 193 0.14 -10.29 -3.82
N CYS A 194 1.11 -10.80 -3.07
CA CYS A 194 1.57 -12.18 -3.09
C CYS A 194 0.77 -12.99 -2.08
N ALA A 195 -0.28 -13.66 -2.56
CA ALA A 195 -1.27 -14.33 -1.71
C ALA A 195 -0.77 -15.63 -1.08
N ALA A 196 -1.31 -15.99 0.08
CA ALA A 196 -0.86 -17.18 0.82
C ALA A 196 -1.00 -18.51 0.04
N ASP A 197 -1.83 -18.55 -1.00
CA ASP A 197 -2.00 -19.70 -1.90
C ASP A 197 -0.95 -19.80 -3.03
N GLY A 198 0.01 -18.88 -3.07
CA GLY A 198 1.08 -18.82 -4.07
C GLY A 198 0.68 -18.09 -5.35
N VAL A 199 -0.48 -17.43 -5.37
CA VAL A 199 -0.95 -16.62 -6.50
C VAL A 199 -0.53 -15.17 -6.31
N VAL A 200 -0.11 -14.52 -7.38
CA VAL A 200 0.15 -13.09 -7.39
C VAL A 200 -1.03 -12.36 -8.04
N TYR A 201 -1.55 -11.36 -7.33
CA TYR A 201 -2.58 -10.45 -7.81
C TYR A 201 -1.97 -9.08 -8.09
N ILE A 202 -2.34 -8.44 -9.19
CA ILE A 202 -1.81 -7.12 -9.59
C ILE A 202 -2.96 -6.22 -10.02
N GLY A 203 -3.07 -5.04 -9.42
CA GLY A 203 -4.09 -4.05 -9.72
C GLY A 203 -3.52 -2.85 -10.47
N GLY A 204 -4.33 -2.23 -11.35
CA GLY A 204 -3.91 -1.06 -12.12
C GLY A 204 -5.04 -0.20 -12.66
N SER A 205 -4.70 0.71 -13.58
CA SER A 205 -5.68 1.56 -14.26
C SER A 205 -6.67 0.75 -15.12
N GLY A 206 -7.84 1.35 -15.36
CA GLY A 206 -8.93 0.75 -16.12
C GLY A 206 -9.59 -0.44 -15.43
N GLY A 207 -9.42 -0.60 -14.11
CA GLY A 207 -9.96 -1.73 -13.35
C GLY A 207 -9.28 -3.07 -13.68
N ILE A 208 -8.05 -3.04 -14.21
CA ILE A 208 -7.29 -4.27 -14.48
C ILE A 208 -6.94 -4.95 -13.16
N LEU A 209 -7.30 -6.22 -13.05
CA LEU A 209 -6.87 -7.11 -11.98
C LEU A 209 -6.25 -8.35 -12.61
N LEU A 210 -4.93 -8.45 -12.56
CA LEU A 210 -4.22 -9.62 -13.05
C LEU A 210 -4.12 -10.67 -11.94
N ARG A 211 -4.15 -11.93 -12.36
CA ARG A 211 -3.90 -13.11 -11.52
C ARG A 211 -2.88 -14.01 -12.21
N GLY A 212 -1.85 -14.46 -11.50
CA GLY A 212 -0.84 -15.32 -12.10
C GLY A 212 0.45 -15.49 -11.29
N SER A 213 1.52 -15.74 -12.02
CA SER A 213 2.91 -15.76 -11.54
C SER A 213 3.86 -15.49 -12.71
N ALA A 214 5.14 -15.23 -12.42
CA ALA A 214 6.15 -15.07 -13.47
C ALA A 214 6.30 -16.33 -14.33
N GLN A 215 6.10 -17.53 -13.77
CA GLN A 215 6.27 -18.79 -14.49
C GLN A 215 5.02 -19.20 -15.28
N ALA A 216 3.83 -18.96 -14.73
CA ALA A 216 2.57 -19.33 -15.38
C ALA A 216 2.04 -18.25 -16.34
N GLY A 217 2.55 -17.02 -16.23
CA GLY A 217 2.02 -15.84 -16.91
C GLY A 217 0.79 -15.27 -16.20
N TRP A 218 0.19 -14.26 -16.83
CA TRP A 218 -0.82 -13.40 -16.23
C TRP A 218 -2.14 -13.50 -16.98
N THR A 219 -3.24 -13.59 -16.22
CA THR A 219 -4.60 -13.52 -16.75
C THR A 219 -5.30 -12.32 -16.15
N ASP A 220 -5.94 -11.49 -16.99
CA ASP A 220 -6.83 -10.43 -16.51
C ASP A 220 -8.16 -11.04 -16.07
N ILE A 221 -8.46 -10.87 -14.79
CA ILE A 221 -9.70 -11.28 -14.12
C ILE A 221 -10.55 -10.08 -13.69
N GLY A 222 -10.20 -8.87 -14.14
CA GLY A 222 -11.00 -7.68 -13.91
C GLY A 222 -12.38 -7.79 -14.57
N ASP A 223 -13.38 -7.15 -13.96
CA ASP A 223 -14.75 -7.09 -14.48
C ASP A 223 -15.01 -5.68 -15.01
N ARG A 224 -15.29 -5.56 -16.32
CA ARG A 224 -15.48 -4.27 -17.00
C ARG A 224 -16.85 -3.65 -16.76
N ASP A 225 -17.80 -4.42 -16.24
CA ASP A 225 -19.07 -3.88 -15.79
C ASP A 225 -18.92 -3.15 -14.44
N LEU A 226 -17.85 -3.46 -13.69
CA LEU A 226 -17.43 -2.68 -12.53
C LEU A 226 -16.72 -1.41 -13.02
N CYS A 227 -17.27 -0.23 -12.71
CA CYS A 227 -16.65 1.03 -13.13
C CYS A 227 -15.43 1.45 -12.28
N ALA A 228 -14.69 0.50 -11.70
CA ALA A 228 -13.46 0.81 -10.97
C ALA A 228 -12.42 1.36 -11.94
N GLU A 229 -12.04 2.63 -11.77
CA GLU A 229 -11.10 3.27 -12.69
C GLU A 229 -9.65 2.91 -12.35
N VAL A 230 -9.29 2.90 -11.06
CA VAL A 230 -7.94 2.61 -10.60
C VAL A 230 -8.03 1.70 -9.39
N LEU A 231 -7.34 0.56 -9.42
CA LEU A 231 -7.16 -0.31 -8.26
C LEU A 231 -5.90 0.12 -7.51
N GLU A 232 -6.07 0.55 -6.27
CA GLU A 232 -5.05 1.27 -5.49
C GLU A 232 -4.25 0.34 -4.57
N ASN A 233 -4.94 -0.56 -3.86
CA ASN A 233 -4.32 -1.48 -2.91
C ASN A 233 -5.20 -2.73 -2.74
N MET A 234 -4.65 -3.80 -2.17
CA MET A 234 -5.39 -5.04 -1.93
C MET A 234 -4.82 -5.83 -0.76
N VAL A 235 -5.67 -6.62 -0.11
CA VAL A 235 -5.25 -7.52 0.98
C VAL A 235 -6.17 -8.74 1.03
N GLU A 236 -5.64 -9.86 1.52
CA GLU A 236 -6.46 -11.03 1.84
C GLU A 236 -7.11 -10.89 3.20
N PHE A 237 -8.40 -11.21 3.27
CA PHE A 237 -9.13 -11.31 4.52
C PHE A 237 -10.27 -12.33 4.41
N ALA A 238 -10.40 -13.19 5.42
CA ALA A 238 -11.45 -14.21 5.50
C ALA A 238 -11.62 -15.07 4.22
N GLY A 239 -10.50 -15.40 3.55
CA GLY A 239 -10.48 -16.24 2.34
C GLY A 239 -10.90 -15.53 1.05
N LYS A 240 -10.96 -14.19 1.06
CA LYS A 240 -11.21 -13.36 -0.11
C LYS A 240 -10.09 -12.33 -0.28
N LEU A 241 -9.91 -11.85 -1.51
CA LEU A 241 -9.11 -10.67 -1.79
C LEU A 241 -10.01 -9.45 -1.76
N TYR A 242 -9.70 -8.47 -0.92
CA TYR A 242 -10.36 -7.16 -0.92
C TYR A 242 -9.47 -6.16 -1.66
N VAL A 243 -10.08 -5.34 -2.51
CA VAL A 243 -9.35 -4.41 -3.38
C VAL A 243 -9.96 -3.02 -3.28
N THR A 244 -9.15 -2.02 -2.97
CA THR A 244 -9.57 -0.62 -2.94
C THR A 244 -9.49 0.00 -4.34
N ALA A 245 -10.45 0.87 -4.65
CA ALA A 245 -10.45 1.63 -5.88
C ALA A 245 -10.90 3.08 -5.65
N THR A 246 -10.69 3.93 -6.66
CA THR A 246 -11.03 5.36 -6.63
C THR A 246 -12.51 5.66 -6.48
N ASP A 247 -13.41 4.69 -6.63
CA ASP A 247 -14.84 4.90 -6.52
C ASP A 247 -15.64 3.77 -5.83
N GLN A 248 -14.99 2.65 -5.49
CA GLN A 248 -15.63 1.49 -4.86
C GLN A 248 -14.64 0.61 -4.10
N LEU A 249 -15.16 -0.22 -3.19
CA LEU A 249 -14.42 -1.30 -2.54
C LEU A 249 -14.88 -2.61 -3.19
N LEU A 250 -13.94 -3.45 -3.60
CA LEU A 250 -14.22 -4.71 -4.28
C LEU A 250 -13.85 -5.91 -3.41
N GLU A 251 -14.47 -7.06 -3.68
CA GLU A 251 -14.07 -8.36 -3.17
C GLU A 251 -14.01 -9.39 -4.31
N TYR A 252 -12.99 -10.24 -4.29
CA TYR A 252 -12.85 -11.41 -5.16
C TYR A 252 -12.88 -12.68 -4.32
N ASP A 253 -13.80 -13.58 -4.65
CA ASP A 253 -14.06 -14.83 -3.90
C ASP A 253 -13.38 -16.07 -4.49
N GLY A 254 -12.44 -15.88 -5.42
CA GLY A 254 -11.82 -16.97 -6.18
C GLY A 254 -12.58 -17.34 -7.46
N MET A 255 -13.78 -16.80 -7.67
CA MET A 255 -14.56 -17.01 -8.90
C MET A 255 -14.94 -15.70 -9.58
N GLN A 256 -15.41 -14.70 -8.82
CA GLN A 256 -15.90 -13.45 -9.37
C GLN A 256 -15.47 -12.25 -8.53
N LEU A 257 -15.12 -11.16 -9.23
CA LEU A 257 -14.89 -9.85 -8.65
C LEU A 257 -16.23 -9.12 -8.54
N ARG A 258 -16.53 -8.51 -7.39
CA ARG A 258 -17.77 -7.75 -7.17
C ARG A 258 -17.57 -6.58 -6.23
N GLU A 259 -18.48 -5.62 -6.29
CA GLU A 259 -18.54 -4.54 -5.30
C GLU A 259 -18.92 -5.07 -3.92
N THR A 260 -18.16 -4.65 -2.92
CA THR A 260 -18.40 -4.91 -1.50
C THR A 260 -19.46 -3.97 -0.97
N LYS A 261 -20.48 -4.53 -0.31
CA LYS A 261 -21.54 -3.74 0.32
C LYS A 261 -21.06 -3.14 1.64
N VAL A 262 -20.79 -1.84 1.61
CA VAL A 262 -20.40 -1.04 2.78
C VAL A 262 -21.58 -0.21 3.33
N PRO A 263 -21.57 0.20 4.61
CA PRO A 263 -22.63 1.01 5.23
C PRO A 263 -22.51 2.50 4.87
N LEU A 264 -22.18 2.82 3.62
CA LEU A 264 -22.01 4.17 3.11
C LEU A 264 -22.95 4.43 1.93
N LYS A 265 -23.32 5.69 1.73
CA LYS A 265 -24.17 6.10 0.61
C LYS A 265 -23.29 6.57 -0.55
N GLY A 266 -23.63 6.10 -1.75
CA GLY A 266 -22.95 6.49 -2.98
C GLY A 266 -21.56 5.89 -3.11
N LYS A 267 -20.92 6.19 -4.24
CA LYS A 267 -19.55 5.80 -4.53
C LYS A 267 -18.56 6.59 -3.68
N LYS A 268 -17.47 5.93 -3.27
CA LYS A 268 -16.45 6.48 -2.39
C LYS A 268 -15.08 6.01 -2.87
N ALA A 269 -14.10 6.90 -2.87
CA ALA A 269 -12.71 6.51 -3.05
C ALA A 269 -12.22 5.79 -1.80
N TYR A 270 -11.50 4.70 -1.99
CA TYR A 270 -10.80 3.97 -0.93
C TYR A 270 -9.32 3.97 -1.28
N TYR A 271 -8.49 4.45 -0.36
CA TYR A 271 -7.07 4.70 -0.61
C TYR A 271 -6.19 3.62 0.00
N ALA A 272 -6.56 3.11 1.18
CA ALA A 272 -5.75 2.15 1.90
C ALA A 272 -6.59 1.07 2.56
N ILE A 273 -5.99 -0.12 2.67
CA ILE A 273 -6.58 -1.30 3.28
C ILE A 273 -5.48 -2.09 3.97
N ASP A 274 -5.79 -2.63 5.15
CA ASP A 274 -4.91 -3.55 5.85
C ASP A 274 -5.76 -4.53 6.67
N ALA A 275 -5.22 -5.72 6.94
CA ALA A 275 -5.94 -6.79 7.61
C ALA A 275 -5.11 -7.44 8.73
N LYS A 276 -5.86 -7.92 9.73
CA LYS A 276 -5.44 -8.93 10.71
C LYS A 276 -6.35 -10.15 10.56
N PRO A 277 -6.02 -11.28 11.20
CA PRO A 277 -6.82 -12.50 11.07
C PRO A 277 -8.32 -12.33 11.39
N ASP A 278 -8.66 -11.35 12.23
CA ASP A 278 -10.00 -11.10 12.76
C ASP A 278 -10.60 -9.73 12.37
N VAL A 279 -9.86 -8.86 11.67
CA VAL A 279 -10.38 -7.57 11.23
C VAL A 279 -9.76 -7.09 9.94
N LEU A 280 -10.56 -6.48 9.09
CA LEU A 280 -10.15 -5.69 7.93
C LEU A 280 -10.39 -4.22 8.22
N TRP A 281 -9.41 -3.36 7.97
CA TRP A 281 -9.51 -1.91 8.09
C TRP A 281 -9.36 -1.24 6.73
N VAL A 282 -10.19 -0.24 6.45
CA VAL A 282 -10.19 0.50 5.19
C VAL A 282 -10.27 2.00 5.46
N ALA A 283 -9.45 2.79 4.76
CA ALA A 283 -9.48 4.25 4.78
C ALA A 283 -9.76 4.81 3.38
N GLY A 284 -10.53 5.90 3.32
CA GLY A 284 -10.98 6.52 2.08
C GLY A 284 -11.64 7.88 2.28
N ASP A 285 -12.34 8.36 1.25
CA ASP A 285 -13.03 9.64 1.26
C ASP A 285 -14.16 9.69 2.31
N GLU A 286 -13.90 10.41 3.41
CA GLU A 286 -14.80 10.56 4.57
C GLU A 286 -15.16 9.22 5.23
N CYS A 287 -14.34 8.19 5.02
CA CYS A 287 -14.56 6.85 5.56
C CYS A 287 -13.31 6.28 6.20
N VAL A 288 -13.48 5.86 7.45
CA VAL A 288 -12.62 4.89 8.12
C VAL A 288 -13.55 3.77 8.56
N LEU A 289 -13.32 2.57 8.06
CA LEU A 289 -14.18 1.43 8.27
C LEU A 289 -13.39 0.26 8.84
N SER A 290 -14.03 -0.53 9.70
CA SER A 290 -13.54 -1.86 10.08
C SER A 290 -14.59 -2.93 9.75
N PHE A 291 -14.14 -4.16 9.52
CA PHE A 291 -14.98 -5.31 9.17
C PHE A 291 -14.46 -6.59 9.83
N ASP A 292 -15.33 -7.28 10.58
CA ASP A 292 -15.00 -8.51 11.31
C ASP A 292 -15.25 -9.81 10.51
N GLY A 293 -15.57 -9.67 9.21
CA GLY A 293 -16.01 -10.78 8.36
C GLY A 293 -17.52 -10.92 8.22
N SER A 294 -18.29 -10.21 9.07
CA SER A 294 -19.76 -10.21 9.07
C SER A 294 -20.36 -8.81 9.08
N THR A 295 -19.82 -7.90 9.87
CA THR A 295 -20.37 -6.58 10.15
C THR A 295 -19.35 -5.48 9.89
N TRP A 296 -19.77 -4.46 9.15
CA TRP A 296 -19.00 -3.24 8.94
C TRP A 296 -19.30 -2.22 10.03
N ARG A 297 -18.25 -1.60 10.58
CA ARG A 297 -18.34 -0.47 11.51
C ARG A 297 -17.70 0.76 10.88
N ARG A 298 -18.32 1.92 11.10
CA ARG A 298 -17.79 3.22 10.67
C ARG A 298 -17.18 3.95 11.86
N HIS A 299 -15.98 4.47 11.66
CA HIS A 299 -15.28 5.31 12.63
C HIS A 299 -15.23 6.74 12.09
N VAL A 300 -15.61 7.70 12.93
CA VAL A 300 -15.65 9.12 12.55
C VAL A 300 -14.50 9.83 13.25
N CYS A 301 -13.51 10.26 12.48
CA CYS A 301 -12.43 11.08 12.99
C CYS A 301 -12.96 12.50 13.32
N PRO A 302 -12.69 13.05 14.52
CA PRO A 302 -13.11 14.40 14.88
C PRO A 302 -12.51 15.53 14.02
N GLU A 303 -11.38 15.25 13.35
CA GLU A 303 -10.66 16.21 12.49
C GLU A 303 -11.06 16.11 11.00
N ASN A 304 -12.05 15.27 10.66
CA ASN A 304 -12.58 15.12 9.29
C ASN A 304 -13.82 15.98 9.03
#